data_AF-A0A1B3ZE81-F1
#
_entry.id   AF-A0A1B3ZE81-F1
#
_cell.length_a   1.000
_cell.length_b   1.000
_cell.length_c   1.000
_cell.angle_alpha   90.00
_cell.angle_beta   90.00
_cell.angle_gamma   90.00
#
_symmetry.space_group_name_H-M   'P 1'
#
loop_
_entity.id
_entity.type
_entity.pdbx_description
1 polymer ?
#
loop_
_entity_poly.entity_id
_entity_poly.type
_entity_poly.pdbx_seq_one_letter_code
_entity_poly.pdbx_strand_id
1 'polypeptide(L)'
;MDAANALRGEVDLVLEGQSFVLRPSYTAIIAMEQKTGLPLINLAQLAEQGALTQEAQAIVVTELVRAWGREAVLDEYAPASEKAALASAKHANVDSIGLLLFDVGVLAVQPRIQIVLGLALTGGCLPSGEPKATGMMTTEIPVAD
;
A
#
# COMPACT_ATOMS: atom_id res chain seq x y z
N MET A 1 24.94 -11.26 6.15
CA MET A 1 23.52 -11.63 6.19
C MET A 1 22.76 -10.39 5.76
N ASP A 2 22.72 -10.17 4.45
CA ASP A 2 22.28 -8.91 3.88
C ASP A 2 20.75 -8.92 3.74
N ALA A 3 20.12 -7.97 4.43
CA ALA A 3 18.71 -7.67 4.31
C ALA A 3 18.41 -7.07 2.93
N ALA A 4 18.42 -7.91 1.88
CA ALA A 4 18.19 -7.51 0.50
C ALA A 4 16.72 -7.17 0.16
N ASN A 5 15.85 -7.08 1.16
CA ASN A 5 14.42 -6.79 1.00
C ASN A 5 13.95 -5.49 1.70
N ALA A 6 14.86 -4.70 2.27
CA ALA A 6 14.47 -3.68 3.25
C ALA A 6 13.72 -2.45 2.71
N LEU A 7 13.63 -2.23 1.40
CA LEU A 7 12.96 -1.02 0.87
C LEU A 7 12.53 -1.19 -0.59
N ARG A 8 11.61 -2.13 -0.88
CA ARG A 8 11.08 -2.35 -2.24
C ARG A 8 10.12 -1.24 -2.72
N GLY A 9 10.23 -0.02 -2.17
CA GLY A 9 9.31 1.10 -2.39
C GLY A 9 7.86 0.82 -1.96
N GLU A 10 7.64 -0.29 -1.25
CA GLU A 10 6.34 -0.69 -0.73
C GLU A 10 6.02 0.14 0.52
N VAL A 11 4.74 0.50 0.69
CA VAL A 11 4.31 1.35 1.79
C VAL A 11 3.82 0.46 2.92
N ASP A 12 4.58 0.42 4.02
CA ASP A 12 4.19 -0.32 5.22
C ASP A 12 3.25 0.51 6.10
N LEU A 13 2.30 -0.19 6.72
CA LEU A 13 1.35 0.31 7.70
C LEU A 13 1.36 -0.62 8.92
N VAL A 14 1.67 -0.08 10.09
CA VAL A 14 1.64 -0.85 11.34
C VAL A 14 0.31 -0.62 12.04
N LEU A 15 -0.41 -1.71 12.33
CA LEU A 15 -1.66 -1.71 13.09
C LEU A 15 -1.56 -2.66 14.27
N GLU A 16 -1.76 -2.18 15.50
CA GLU A 16 -1.60 -2.97 16.75
C GLU A 16 -0.27 -3.77 16.81
N GLY A 17 0.82 -3.21 16.28
CA GLY A 17 2.13 -3.88 16.24
C GLY A 17 2.29 -4.93 15.12
N GLN A 18 1.26 -5.19 14.32
CA GLN A 18 1.34 -5.99 13.10
C GLN A 18 1.63 -5.10 11.90
N SER A 19 2.66 -5.45 11.12
CA SER A 19 2.96 -4.75 9.86
C SER A 19 2.12 -5.30 8.71
N PHE A 20 1.55 -4.39 7.94
CA PHE A 20 0.79 -4.65 6.73
C PHE A 20 1.40 -3.88 5.56
N VAL A 21 1.56 -4.55 4.43
CA VAL A 21 2.07 -3.90 3.22
C VAL A 21 0.91 -3.40 2.36
N LEU A 22 0.95 -2.13 1.97
CA LEU A 22 -0.03 -1.51 1.08
C LEU A 22 0.45 -1.59 -0.38
N ARG A 23 -0.22 -2.39 -1.20
CA ARG A 23 0.12 -2.57 -2.62
C ARG A 23 -0.98 -2.05 -3.56
N PRO A 24 -0.73 -0.96 -4.32
CA PRO A 24 -1.73 -0.36 -5.22
C PRO A 24 -1.75 -1.04 -6.60
N SER A 25 -2.11 -2.32 -6.64
CA SER A 25 -2.30 -3.02 -7.91
C SER A 25 -3.52 -2.49 -8.68
N TYR A 26 -3.53 -2.64 -10.01
CA TYR A 26 -4.68 -2.25 -10.83
C TYR A 26 -6.00 -2.82 -10.29
N THR A 27 -5.98 -4.11 -9.92
CA THR A 27 -7.14 -4.80 -9.36
C THR A 27 -7.59 -4.24 -8.01
N ALA A 28 -6.65 -3.82 -7.15
CA ALA A 28 -6.99 -3.15 -5.90
C ALA A 28 -7.60 -1.77 -6.15
N ILE A 29 -7.02 -0.97 -7.07
CA ILE A 29 -7.56 0.35 -7.42
C ILE A 29 -9.02 0.23 -7.85
N ILE A 30 -9.32 -0.63 -8.81
CA ILE A 30 -10.70 -0.83 -9.30
C ILE A 30 -11.63 -1.30 -8.17
N ALA A 31 -11.18 -2.22 -7.31
CA ALA A 31 -12.00 -2.70 -6.19
C ALA A 31 -12.30 -1.59 -5.18
N MET A 32 -11.33 -0.72 -4.89
CA MET A 32 -11.52 0.44 -4.01
C MET A 32 -12.53 1.41 -4.62
N GLU A 33 -12.38 1.75 -5.92
CA GLU A 33 -13.30 2.67 -6.60
C GLU A 33 -14.74 2.13 -6.57
N GLN A 34 -14.93 0.84 -6.83
CA GLN A 34 -16.25 0.20 -6.79
C GLN A 34 -16.87 0.20 -5.39
N LYS A 35 -16.07 -0.11 -4.36
CA LYS A 35 -16.56 -0.22 -2.97
C LYS A 35 -16.82 1.13 -2.32
N THR A 36 -16.01 2.12 -2.64
CA THR A 36 -16.16 3.49 -2.11
C THR A 36 -17.10 4.35 -2.94
N GLY A 37 -17.34 3.97 -4.20
CA GLY A 37 -18.07 4.80 -5.17
C GLY A 37 -17.30 6.05 -5.62
N LEU A 38 -15.99 6.13 -5.33
CA LEU A 38 -15.14 7.28 -5.61
C LEU A 38 -14.01 6.90 -6.57
N PRO A 39 -13.74 7.68 -7.63
CA PRO A 39 -12.58 7.44 -8.49
C PRO A 39 -11.27 7.70 -7.74
N LEU A 40 -10.18 7.09 -8.20
CA LEU A 40 -8.84 7.17 -7.61
C LEU A 40 -8.40 8.62 -7.36
N ILE A 41 -8.64 9.51 -8.32
CA ILE A 41 -8.29 10.94 -8.17
C ILE A 41 -9.01 11.60 -6.99
N ASN A 42 -10.27 11.25 -6.75
CA ASN A 42 -11.02 11.77 -5.60
C ASN A 42 -10.52 11.15 -4.30
N LEU A 43 -10.24 9.85 -4.29
CA LEU A 43 -9.67 9.16 -3.12
C LEU A 43 -8.32 9.78 -2.72
N ALA A 44 -7.44 10.05 -3.69
CA ALA A 44 -6.15 10.68 -3.46
C ALA A 44 -6.29 12.14 -2.96
N GLN A 45 -7.21 12.93 -3.53
CA GLN A 45 -7.48 14.30 -3.08
C GLN A 45 -8.04 14.34 -1.66
N LEU A 46 -9.01 13.49 -1.34
CA LEU A 46 -9.55 13.36 0.00
C LEU A 46 -8.47 12.88 0.97
N ALA A 47 -7.55 12.02 0.51
CA ALA A 47 -6.44 11.56 1.32
C ALA A 47 -5.47 12.71 1.65
N GLU A 48 -5.09 13.51 0.66
CA GLU A 48 -4.25 14.70 0.81
C GLU A 48 -4.85 15.70 1.79
N GLN A 49 -6.17 15.88 1.74
CA GLN A 49 -6.90 16.82 2.61
C GLN A 49 -7.17 16.28 4.02
N GLY A 50 -6.83 15.01 4.29
CA GLY A 50 -7.20 14.34 5.54
C GLY A 50 -8.71 14.19 5.74
N ALA A 51 -9.47 14.15 4.64
CA ALA A 51 -10.93 14.15 4.61
C ALA A 51 -11.54 12.78 4.24
N LEU A 52 -10.73 11.72 4.13
CA LEU A 52 -11.25 10.36 3.97
C LEU A 52 -12.05 9.95 5.20
N THR A 53 -13.24 9.41 4.98
CA THR A 53 -14.01 8.78 6.05
C THR A 53 -13.29 7.53 6.56
N GLN A 54 -13.51 7.16 7.82
CA GLN A 54 -12.92 5.95 8.39
C GLN A 54 -13.31 4.68 7.59
N GLU A 55 -14.55 4.63 7.11
CA GLU A 55 -15.02 3.55 6.23
C GLU A 55 -14.21 3.50 4.92
N ALA A 56 -14.00 4.64 4.26
CA ALA A 56 -13.20 4.71 3.05
C ALA A 56 -11.74 4.30 3.30
N GLN A 57 -11.14 4.75 4.42
CA GLN A 57 -9.81 4.33 4.83
C GLN A 57 -9.74 2.80 5.04
N ALA A 58 -10.72 2.21 5.72
CA ALA A 58 -10.78 0.78 5.97
C ALA A 58 -10.89 -0.03 4.67
N ILE A 59 -11.74 0.41 3.74
CA ILE A 59 -11.85 -0.19 2.40
C ILE A 59 -10.51 -0.10 1.67
N VAL A 60 -9.91 1.10 1.63
CA VAL A 60 -8.65 1.34 0.92
C VAL A 60 -7.54 0.45 1.47
N VAL A 61 -7.31 0.48 2.78
CA VAL A 61 -6.27 -0.35 3.41
C VAL A 61 -6.53 -1.83 3.16
N THR A 62 -7.78 -2.30 3.30
CA THR A 62 -8.11 -3.72 3.10
C THR A 62 -7.76 -4.20 1.69
N GLU A 63 -8.11 -3.44 0.65
CA GLU A 63 -7.87 -3.87 -0.72
C GLU A 63 -6.38 -3.84 -1.10
N LEU A 64 -5.64 -2.86 -0.58
CA LEU A 64 -4.19 -2.75 -0.77
C LEU A 64 -3.43 -3.89 -0.07
N VAL A 65 -3.84 -4.22 1.16
CA VAL A 65 -3.28 -5.35 1.93
C VAL A 65 -3.58 -6.68 1.25
N ARG A 66 -4.82 -6.88 0.78
CA ARG A 66 -5.19 -8.09 0.04
C ARG A 66 -4.42 -8.22 -1.26
N ALA A 67 -4.18 -7.12 -1.97
CA ALA A 67 -3.38 -7.14 -3.19
C ALA A 67 -1.95 -7.61 -2.93
N TRP A 68 -1.31 -7.11 -1.88
CA TRP A 68 -0.03 -7.65 -1.45
C TRP A 68 -0.12 -9.14 -1.11
N GLY A 69 -1.12 -9.52 -0.30
CA GLY A 69 -1.27 -10.90 0.12
C GLY A 69 -1.49 -11.90 -1.02
N ARG A 70 -2.14 -11.49 -2.12
CA ARG A 70 -2.33 -12.34 -3.31
C ARG A 70 -1.05 -12.57 -4.10
N GLU A 71 -0.21 -11.56 -4.20
CA GLU A 71 1.00 -11.56 -5.03
C GLU A 71 2.25 -12.01 -4.27
N ALA A 72 2.24 -11.93 -2.94
CA ALA A 72 3.38 -12.28 -2.11
C ALA A 72 3.66 -13.80 -2.17
N VAL A 73 4.88 -14.12 -2.56
CA VAL A 73 5.43 -15.49 -2.57
C VAL A 73 6.40 -15.60 -1.41
N LEU A 74 6.17 -16.57 -0.53
CA LEU A 74 7.08 -16.89 0.56
C LEU A 74 7.98 -18.06 0.19
N ASP A 75 9.21 -18.01 0.69
CA ASP A 75 10.11 -19.14 0.70
C ASP A 75 9.51 -20.29 1.55
N GLU A 76 9.81 -21.54 1.17
CA GLU A 76 9.39 -22.72 1.93
C GLU A 76 9.83 -22.66 3.41
N TYR A 77 11.00 -22.07 3.66
CA TYR A 77 11.61 -21.90 4.97
C TYR A 77 11.26 -20.58 5.66
N ALA A 78 10.33 -19.80 5.11
CA ALA A 78 9.90 -18.54 5.74
C ALA A 78 9.37 -18.78 7.17
N PRO A 79 9.67 -17.88 8.13
CA PRO A 79 9.28 -18.03 9.52
C PRO A 79 7.75 -18.07 9.66
N ALA A 80 7.28 -18.72 10.72
CA ALA A 80 5.84 -18.86 10.99
C ALA A 80 5.12 -17.51 11.09
N SER A 81 5.80 -16.47 11.58
CA SER A 81 5.29 -15.09 11.66
C SER A 81 5.02 -14.49 10.28
N GLU A 82 5.90 -14.68 9.30
CA GLU A 82 5.69 -14.20 7.93
C GLU A 82 4.56 -14.97 7.24
N LYS A 83 4.50 -16.29 7.44
CA LYS A 83 3.40 -17.13 6.94
C LYS A 83 2.05 -16.67 7.51
N ALA A 84 2.01 -16.34 8.80
CA ALA A 84 0.81 -15.79 9.45
C ALA A 84 0.45 -14.40 8.90
N ALA A 85 1.43 -13.50 8.74
CA ALA A 85 1.19 -12.17 8.16
C ALA A 85 0.62 -12.25 6.74
N LEU A 86 1.15 -13.16 5.91
CA LEU A 86 0.64 -13.39 4.57
C LEU A 86 -0.79 -13.93 4.58
N ALA A 87 -1.09 -14.91 5.45
CA ALA A 87 -2.44 -15.44 5.60
C ALA A 87 -3.43 -14.34 6.04
N SER A 88 -3.04 -13.53 7.02
CA SER A 88 -3.80 -12.37 7.49
C SER A 88 -4.04 -11.36 6.37
N ALA A 89 -3.04 -11.06 5.55
CA ALA A 89 -3.19 -10.15 4.43
C ALA A 89 -4.17 -10.67 3.36
N LYS A 90 -4.07 -11.96 2.99
CA LYS A 90 -4.98 -12.62 2.04
C LYS A 90 -6.44 -12.59 2.50
N HIS A 91 -6.65 -12.64 3.80
CA HIS A 91 -7.99 -12.72 4.42
C HIS A 91 -8.38 -11.46 5.17
N ALA A 92 -7.65 -10.35 4.98
CA ALA A 92 -7.96 -9.07 5.61
C ALA A 92 -9.43 -8.72 5.33
N ASN A 93 -10.13 -8.18 6.32
CA ASN A 93 -11.55 -7.87 6.26
C ASN A 93 -11.75 -6.39 6.61
N VAL A 94 -12.70 -5.73 5.94
CA VAL A 94 -12.92 -4.28 6.09
C VAL A 94 -13.31 -3.92 7.52
N ASP A 95 -14.14 -4.72 8.19
CA ASP A 95 -14.57 -4.47 9.56
C ASP A 95 -13.40 -4.65 10.53
N SER A 96 -12.63 -5.74 10.38
CA SER A 96 -11.43 -5.99 11.19
C SER A 96 -10.38 -4.91 11.02
N ILE A 97 -10.10 -4.50 9.78
CA ILE A 97 -9.18 -3.39 9.49
C ILE A 97 -9.74 -2.09 10.06
N GLY A 98 -11.03 -1.81 9.89
CA GLY A 98 -11.67 -0.62 10.43
C GLY A 98 -11.57 -0.48 11.95
N LEU A 99 -11.66 -1.59 12.68
CA LEU A 99 -11.41 -1.64 14.12
C LEU A 99 -9.94 -1.32 14.45
N LEU A 100 -9.00 -1.95 13.73
CA LEU A 100 -7.57 -1.69 13.91
C LEU A 100 -7.18 -0.24 13.60
N LEU A 101 -7.79 0.36 12.57
CA LEU A 101 -7.60 1.77 12.23
C LEU A 101 -8.13 2.69 13.33
N PHE A 102 -9.25 2.32 13.96
CA PHE A 102 -9.82 3.08 15.08
C PHE A 102 -8.89 3.05 16.29
N ASP A 103 -8.37 1.88 16.66
CA ASP A 103 -7.49 1.70 17.81
C ASP A 103 -6.19 2.50 17.68
N VAL A 104 -5.53 2.41 16.51
CA VAL A 104 -4.29 3.16 16.23
C VAL A 104 -4.53 4.65 16.01
N GLY A 105 -5.73 5.01 15.57
CA GLY A 105 -6.14 6.38 15.28
C GLY A 105 -5.92 6.77 13.81
N VAL A 106 -6.97 7.32 13.20
CA VAL A 106 -7.02 7.65 11.76
C VAL A 106 -5.90 8.58 11.27
N LEU A 107 -5.44 9.52 12.12
CA LEU A 107 -4.36 10.45 11.77
C LEU A 107 -2.99 9.78 11.64
N ALA A 108 -2.76 8.65 12.33
CA ALA A 108 -1.50 7.91 12.22
C ALA A 108 -1.42 7.11 10.90
N VAL A 109 -2.57 6.74 10.35
CA VAL A 109 -2.69 5.90 9.15
C VAL A 109 -2.72 6.77 7.88
N GLN A 110 -3.36 7.94 7.97
CA GLN A 110 -3.62 8.83 6.85
C GLN A 110 -2.40 9.11 5.95
N PRO A 111 -1.19 9.41 6.47
CA PRO A 111 -0.03 9.70 5.62
C PRO A 111 0.37 8.51 4.73
N ARG A 112 0.19 7.27 5.21
CA ARG A 112 0.51 6.06 4.44
C ARG A 112 -0.46 5.86 3.29
N ILE A 113 -1.75 6.11 3.54
CA ILE A 113 -2.79 6.08 2.50
C ILE A 113 -2.52 7.16 1.44
N GLN A 114 -2.17 8.37 1.86
CA GLN A 114 -1.83 9.46 0.94
C GLN A 114 -0.66 9.11 0.02
N ILE A 115 0.44 8.58 0.58
CA ILE A 115 1.62 8.18 -0.20
C ILE A 115 1.26 7.13 -1.26
N VAL A 116 0.56 6.07 -0.86
CA VAL A 116 0.28 4.94 -1.77
C VAL A 116 -0.73 5.30 -2.86
N LEU A 117 -1.75 6.12 -2.52
CA LEU A 117 -2.70 6.62 -3.52
C LEU A 117 -2.04 7.63 -4.47
N GLY A 118 -1.14 8.48 -3.98
CA GLY A 118 -0.36 9.39 -4.82
C GLY A 118 0.54 8.66 -5.81
N LEU A 119 1.17 7.56 -5.36
CA LEU A 119 1.98 6.71 -6.23
C LEU A 119 1.14 6.07 -7.34
N ALA A 120 -0.05 5.55 -7.00
CA ALA A 120 -0.98 5.00 -7.97
C ALA A 120 -1.47 6.07 -8.97
N LEU A 121 -1.86 7.24 -8.46
CA LEU A 121 -2.44 8.34 -9.24
C LEU A 121 -1.46 8.87 -10.30
N THR A 122 -0.17 8.93 -9.96
CA THR A 122 0.88 9.43 -10.86
C THR A 122 1.40 8.36 -11.83
N GLY A 123 0.84 7.14 -11.79
CA GLY A 123 1.30 6.02 -12.61
C GLY A 123 2.66 5.46 -12.16
N GLY A 124 3.03 5.65 -10.90
CA GLY A 124 4.28 5.21 -10.29
C GLY A 124 4.38 3.71 -10.02
N CYS A 125 3.33 2.92 -10.31
CA CYS A 125 3.31 1.48 -10.12
C CYS A 125 3.06 0.72 -11.42
N LEU A 126 3.57 -0.52 -11.48
CA LEU A 126 3.18 -1.53 -12.45
C LEU A 126 1.74 -2.01 -12.17
N PRO A 127 1.07 -2.70 -13.12
CA PRO A 127 -0.26 -3.27 -12.89
C PRO A 127 -0.33 -4.24 -11.68
N SER A 128 0.79 -4.91 -11.37
CA SER A 128 0.95 -5.75 -10.17
C SER A 128 0.92 -4.95 -8.86
N GLY A 129 1.06 -3.63 -8.90
CA GLY A 129 1.17 -2.75 -7.75
C GLY A 129 2.61 -2.56 -7.25
N GLU A 130 3.59 -3.18 -7.90
CA GLU A 130 5.00 -2.93 -7.62
C GLU A 130 5.41 -1.54 -8.08
N PRO A 131 6.20 -0.78 -7.29
CA PRO A 131 6.74 0.51 -7.72
C PRO A 131 7.57 0.35 -9.00
N LYS A 132 7.38 1.27 -9.94
CA LYS A 132 8.25 1.37 -11.12
C LYS A 132 9.64 1.83 -10.68
N ALA A 133 10.68 1.28 -11.28
CA ALA A 133 12.03 1.78 -11.09
C ALA A 133 12.08 3.26 -11.48
N THR A 134 12.45 4.13 -10.53
CA THR A 134 12.77 5.51 -10.84
C THR A 134 14.06 5.51 -11.63
N GLY A 135 14.00 5.82 -12.93
CA GLY A 135 15.20 5.96 -13.76
C GLY A 135 16.13 6.98 -13.10
N MET A 136 17.36 6.55 -12.77
CA MET A 136 18.43 7.50 -12.44
C MET A 136 18.66 8.34 -13.69
N MET A 137 18.13 9.57 -13.71
CA MET A 137 18.60 10.59 -14.62
C MET A 137 20.02 10.94 -14.18
N THR A 138 21.00 10.17 -14.64
CA THR A 138 22.39 10.62 -14.62
C THR A 138 22.45 11.79 -15.59
N THR A 139 22.36 13.01 -15.08
CA THR A 139 22.77 14.20 -15.84
C THR A 139 24.25 14.03 -16.15
N GLU A 140 24.54 13.52 -17.35
CA GLU A 140 25.86 13.70 -17.95
C GLU A 140 26.06 15.20 -18.14
N ILE A 141 26.90 15.78 -17.29
CA ILE A 141 27.41 17.13 -17.51
C ILE A 141 28.37 17.01 -18.70
N PRO A 142 28.09 17.61 -19.86
CA PRO A 142 29.04 17.58 -20.96
C PRO A 142 30.28 18.36 -20.53
N VAL A 143 31.43 17.71 -20.54
CA VAL A 143 32.72 18.37 -20.44
C VAL A 143 32.89 19.18 -21.73
N ALA A 144 32.96 20.49 -21.62
CA ALA A 144 33.31 21.36 -22.73
C ALA A 144 34.81 21.20 -23.02
N ASP A 145 35.14 20.88 -24.27
CA ASP A 145 36.50 20.96 -24.83
C ASP A 145 36.99 22.42 -24.95
#